data_AF-A0A2P9AHM9-F1
#
_entry.id   AF-A0A2P9AHM9-F1
#
_cell.length_a   1.000
_cell.length_b   1.000
_cell.length_c   1.000
_cell.angle_alpha   90.00
_cell.angle_beta   90.00
_cell.angle_gamma   90.00
#
_symmetry.space_group_name_H-M   'P 1'
#
loop_
_entity.id
_entity.type
_entity.pdbx_description
1 polymer ?
#
loop_
_entity_poly.entity_id
_entity_poly.type
_entity_poly.pdbx_seq_one_letter_code
_entity_poly.pdbx_strand_id
1 'polypeptide(L)'
;MAQHIAQKLRLTAALLGTVARKDLAAAFRGVNPKTAFDLGRADKWLQGRAQPRELSVYDDWSKLLKLEQPGAWIAESDLSGFTAAICARHGVERAELERRAGAHFETASGHEERSLGLALAGTYACYSHALSPYYRGRLIRGSLSIETGPGAHGLTAAYREVLPTGQLQVGGPVSPAKRGLYAFLKETGGDAHFFLCLFPHSRPGSVLGGYMVGGAIIGPEPQPSLTRILIVRLREPAPEAWGGYLPPDGSIARDLASLGVAIEQPEMVDRQLAQFLAGDSDGGANQIPPAEFRSILDVFDRHWLRHSD
;
A
#
# COMPACT_ATOMS: atom_id res chain seq x y z
N MET A 1 2.57 -30.62 15.70
CA MET A 1 2.21 -29.25 15.25
C MET A 1 2.11 -29.28 13.74
N ALA A 2 1.23 -28.48 13.14
CA ALA A 2 1.08 -28.44 11.68
C ALA A 2 2.34 -27.84 11.01
N GLN A 3 2.91 -28.53 10.04
CA GLN A 3 4.18 -28.16 9.41
C GLN A 3 4.05 -27.89 7.92
N HIS A 4 4.85 -26.94 7.41
CA HIS A 4 4.94 -26.58 5.99
C HIS A 4 3.60 -26.24 5.30
N ILE A 5 2.59 -25.79 6.05
CA ILE A 5 1.23 -25.59 5.54
C ILE A 5 1.17 -24.63 4.35
N ALA A 6 1.92 -23.53 4.41
CA ALA A 6 1.97 -22.58 3.30
C ALA A 6 2.52 -23.22 2.02
N GLN A 7 3.61 -23.98 2.13
CA GLN A 7 4.22 -24.68 1.00
C GLN A 7 3.29 -25.76 0.43
N LYS A 8 2.65 -26.54 1.30
CA LYS A 8 1.66 -27.55 0.89
C LYS A 8 0.45 -26.93 0.18
N LEU A 9 -0.04 -25.78 0.65
CA LEU A 9 -1.14 -25.06 -0.01
C LEU A 9 -0.73 -24.52 -1.39
N ARG A 10 0.52 -24.07 -1.55
CA ARG A 10 1.03 -23.62 -2.86
C ARG A 10 1.14 -24.79 -3.85
N LEU A 11 1.61 -25.95 -3.41
CA LEU A 11 1.61 -27.18 -4.22
C LEU A 11 0.19 -27.59 -4.60
N THR A 12 -0.77 -27.46 -3.67
CA THR A 12 -2.18 -27.74 -3.95
C THR A 12 -2.75 -26.78 -4.99
N ALA A 13 -2.47 -25.48 -4.86
CA ALA A 13 -2.91 -24.48 -5.84
C ALA A 13 -2.34 -24.75 -7.24
N ALA A 14 -1.06 -25.12 -7.32
CA ALA A 14 -0.38 -25.46 -8.56
C ALA A 14 -0.94 -26.74 -9.20
N LEU A 15 -1.25 -27.76 -8.39
CA LEU A 15 -1.87 -29.00 -8.85
C LEU A 15 -3.26 -28.75 -9.45
N LEU A 16 -4.07 -27.94 -8.77
CA LEU A 16 -5.43 -27.62 -9.21
C LEU A 16 -5.46 -26.60 -10.35
N GLY A 17 -4.31 -26.02 -10.72
CA GLY A 17 -4.21 -24.96 -11.73
C GLY A 17 -4.94 -23.67 -11.33
N THR A 18 -5.15 -23.45 -10.03
CA THR A 18 -5.85 -22.26 -9.54
C THR A 18 -4.94 -21.04 -9.69
N VAL A 19 -5.37 -20.07 -10.49
CA VAL A 19 -4.57 -18.86 -10.78
C VAL A 19 -4.76 -17.80 -9.68
N ALA A 20 -5.94 -17.74 -9.03
CA ALA A 20 -6.22 -16.78 -7.97
C ALA A 20 -6.62 -17.46 -6.64
N ARG A 21 -6.37 -16.75 -5.52
CA ARG A 21 -6.72 -17.20 -4.15
C ARG A 21 -8.22 -17.48 -4.00
N LYS A 22 -9.06 -16.76 -4.75
CA LYS A 22 -10.52 -16.98 -4.81
C LYS A 22 -10.88 -18.36 -5.40
N ASP A 23 -10.09 -18.84 -6.36
CA ASP A 23 -10.35 -20.11 -7.04
C ASP A 23 -9.99 -21.27 -6.12
N LEU A 24 -8.89 -21.14 -5.36
CA LEU A 24 -8.55 -22.10 -4.31
C LEU A 24 -9.62 -22.16 -3.22
N ALA A 25 -10.11 -21.01 -2.73
CA ALA A 25 -11.20 -20.99 -1.75
C ALA A 25 -12.51 -21.57 -2.31
N ALA A 26 -12.80 -21.34 -3.59
CA ALA A 26 -13.94 -21.95 -4.26
C ALA A 26 -13.78 -23.48 -4.39
N ALA A 27 -12.57 -23.98 -4.64
CA ALA A 27 -12.29 -25.41 -4.71
C ALA A 27 -12.57 -26.11 -3.36
N PHE A 28 -12.13 -25.52 -2.24
CA PHE A 28 -12.46 -26.01 -0.90
C PHE A 28 -13.97 -25.99 -0.63
N ARG A 29 -14.68 -24.92 -1.02
CA ARG A 29 -16.14 -24.84 -0.88
C ARG A 29 -16.87 -25.88 -1.75
N GLY A 30 -16.30 -26.24 -2.89
CA GLY A 30 -16.83 -27.31 -3.75
C GLY A 30 -16.82 -28.68 -3.06
N VAL A 31 -15.88 -28.91 -2.14
CA VAL A 31 -15.83 -30.13 -1.30
C VAL A 31 -16.76 -30.02 -0.10
N ASN A 32 -16.72 -28.87 0.58
CA ASN A 32 -17.54 -28.61 1.76
C ASN A 32 -18.02 -27.15 1.76
N PRO A 33 -19.30 -26.88 1.47
CA PRO A 33 -19.84 -25.51 1.46
C PRO A 33 -19.72 -24.78 2.81
N LYS A 34 -19.58 -25.53 3.91
CA LYS A 34 -19.41 -25.01 5.28
C LYS A 34 -17.94 -25.00 5.72
N THR A 35 -17.00 -25.16 4.79
CA THR A 35 -15.57 -25.16 5.11
C THR A 35 -15.15 -23.84 5.76
N ALA A 36 -14.27 -23.94 6.75
CA ALA A 36 -13.61 -22.79 7.37
C ALA A 36 -12.52 -22.16 6.47
N PHE A 37 -12.31 -22.69 5.27
CA PHE A 37 -11.40 -22.15 4.26
C PHE A 37 -12.06 -21.01 3.48
N ASP A 38 -12.07 -19.80 4.06
CA ASP A 38 -12.55 -18.58 3.41
C ASP A 38 -11.41 -17.77 2.75
N LEU A 39 -11.76 -16.76 1.94
CA LEU A 39 -10.79 -15.93 1.20
C LEU A 39 -9.80 -15.22 2.13
N GLY A 40 -10.27 -14.69 3.26
CA GLY A 40 -9.46 -13.91 4.19
C GLY A 40 -8.49 -14.77 5.01
N ARG A 41 -8.86 -16.01 5.30
CA ARG A 41 -8.01 -17.02 5.95
C ARG A 41 -7.03 -17.64 4.96
N ALA A 42 -7.47 -17.95 3.74
CA ALA A 42 -6.63 -18.49 2.67
C ALA A 42 -5.40 -17.61 2.39
N ASP A 43 -5.59 -16.28 2.35
CA ASP A 43 -4.50 -15.32 2.17
C ASP A 43 -3.41 -15.45 3.25
N LYS A 44 -3.83 -15.52 4.52
CA LYS A 44 -2.90 -15.64 5.66
C LYS A 44 -2.18 -16.98 5.66
N TRP A 45 -2.86 -18.06 5.28
CA TRP A 45 -2.29 -19.42 5.27
C TRP A 45 -1.30 -19.61 4.11
N LEU A 46 -1.61 -19.12 2.90
CA LEU A 46 -0.69 -19.16 1.75
C LEU A 46 0.59 -18.35 1.97
N GLN A 47 0.52 -17.27 2.75
CA GLN A 47 1.67 -16.46 3.15
C GLN A 47 2.45 -17.03 4.34
N GLY A 48 1.96 -18.10 4.97
CA GLY A 48 2.57 -18.67 6.19
C GLY A 48 2.43 -17.80 7.44
N ARG A 49 1.57 -16.77 7.41
CA ARG A 49 1.33 -15.85 8.54
C ARG A 49 0.40 -16.45 9.60
N ALA A 50 -0.33 -17.51 9.26
CA ALA A 50 -1.19 -18.26 10.16
C ALA A 50 -1.29 -19.71 9.68
N GLN A 51 -1.86 -20.57 10.51
CA GLN A 51 -2.18 -21.96 10.17
C GLN A 51 -3.66 -22.26 10.50
N PRO A 52 -4.31 -23.19 9.79
CA PRO A 52 -5.63 -23.67 10.16
C PRO A 52 -5.61 -24.28 11.57
N ARG A 53 -6.51 -23.80 12.43
CA ARG A 53 -6.71 -24.32 13.79
C ARG A 53 -7.75 -25.43 13.82
N GLU A 54 -8.70 -25.38 12.89
CA GLU A 54 -9.81 -26.33 12.80
C GLU A 54 -9.36 -27.55 12.00
N LEU A 55 -9.47 -28.73 12.61
CA LEU A 55 -9.06 -29.99 11.98
C LEU A 55 -9.86 -30.29 10.69
N SER A 56 -11.11 -29.85 10.65
CA SER A 56 -12.01 -29.98 9.49
C SER A 56 -11.43 -29.42 8.20
N VAL A 57 -10.59 -28.36 8.28
CA VAL A 57 -9.94 -27.79 7.09
C VAL A 57 -8.98 -28.77 6.46
N TYR A 58 -8.25 -29.55 7.26
CA TYR A 58 -7.34 -30.56 6.73
C TYR A 58 -8.09 -31.77 6.19
N ASP A 59 -9.24 -32.13 6.77
CA ASP A 59 -10.10 -33.19 6.24
C ASP A 59 -10.71 -32.79 4.89
N ASP A 60 -11.19 -31.55 4.77
CA ASP A 60 -11.64 -30.98 3.50
C ASP A 60 -10.49 -30.97 2.46
N TRP A 61 -9.27 -30.68 2.91
CA TRP A 61 -8.07 -30.66 2.06
C TRP A 61 -7.71 -32.05 1.54
N SER A 62 -7.76 -33.07 2.38
CA SER A 62 -7.52 -34.46 1.95
C SER A 62 -8.55 -34.88 0.90
N LYS A 63 -9.82 -34.56 1.11
CA LYS A 63 -10.90 -34.81 0.14
C LYS A 63 -10.70 -34.05 -1.16
N LEU A 64 -10.29 -32.78 -1.09
CA LEU A 64 -10.00 -31.95 -2.26
C LEU A 64 -8.92 -32.58 -3.15
N LEU A 65 -7.85 -33.06 -2.54
CA LEU A 65 -6.75 -33.77 -3.20
C LEU A 65 -7.06 -35.24 -3.47
N LYS A 66 -8.25 -35.73 -3.07
CA LYS A 66 -8.65 -37.14 -3.17
C LYS A 66 -7.59 -38.10 -2.62
N LEU A 67 -6.90 -37.71 -1.56
CA LEU A 67 -5.87 -38.53 -0.91
C LEU A 67 -6.53 -39.63 -0.07
N GLU A 68 -5.81 -40.73 0.10
CA GLU A 68 -6.23 -41.83 1.00
C GLU A 68 -5.91 -41.51 2.46
N GLN A 69 -4.93 -40.63 2.69
CA GLN A 69 -4.48 -40.22 4.00
C GLN A 69 -5.49 -39.26 4.66
N PRO A 70 -5.70 -39.33 5.99
CA PRO A 70 -6.61 -38.44 6.70
C PRO A 70 -6.10 -37.00 6.77
N GLY A 71 -6.95 -36.03 7.12
CA GLY A 71 -6.55 -34.63 7.25
C GLY A 71 -5.40 -34.40 8.25
N ALA A 72 -5.40 -35.11 9.38
CA ALA A 72 -4.32 -35.06 10.36
C ALA A 72 -2.94 -35.35 9.73
N TRP A 73 -2.87 -36.28 8.78
CA TRP A 73 -1.63 -36.58 8.06
C TRP A 73 -1.16 -35.40 7.21
N ILE A 74 -2.05 -34.61 6.61
CA ILE A 74 -1.67 -33.38 5.88
C ILE A 74 -1.05 -32.36 6.83
N ALA A 75 -1.56 -32.26 8.06
CA ALA A 75 -1.00 -31.35 9.04
C ALA A 75 0.41 -31.79 9.48
N GLU A 76 0.62 -33.09 9.69
CA GLU A 76 1.82 -33.64 10.35
C GLU A 76 2.94 -34.08 9.41
N SER A 77 2.61 -34.46 8.17
CA SER A 77 3.61 -34.88 7.18
C SER A 77 4.67 -33.80 6.95
N ASP A 78 5.86 -34.21 6.54
CA ASP A 78 6.83 -33.27 6.00
C ASP A 78 6.42 -32.84 4.58
N LEU A 79 7.16 -31.88 4.01
CA LEU A 79 6.87 -31.42 2.66
C LEU A 79 7.14 -32.51 1.62
N SER A 80 8.20 -33.31 1.80
CA SER A 80 8.59 -34.34 0.84
C SER A 80 7.54 -35.46 0.75
N GLY A 81 7.06 -35.97 1.88
CA GLY A 81 6.01 -36.99 1.95
C GLY A 81 4.68 -36.50 1.40
N PHE A 82 4.33 -35.24 1.66
CA PHE A 82 3.14 -34.61 1.07
C PHE A 82 3.22 -34.53 -0.47
N THR A 83 4.34 -34.03 -0.99
CA THR A 83 4.58 -33.96 -2.44
C THR A 83 4.53 -35.34 -3.07
N ALA A 84 5.16 -36.34 -2.47
CA ALA A 84 5.16 -37.71 -2.98
C ALA A 84 3.74 -38.30 -3.07
N ALA A 85 2.89 -38.10 -2.05
CA ALA A 85 1.52 -38.61 -2.06
C ALA A 85 0.67 -37.96 -3.16
N ILE A 86 0.80 -36.64 -3.37
CA ILE A 86 0.10 -35.94 -4.45
C ILE A 86 0.58 -36.41 -5.82
N CYS A 87 1.90 -36.51 -6.00
CA CYS A 87 2.48 -36.96 -7.28
C CYS A 87 1.99 -38.36 -7.63
N ALA A 88 2.01 -39.28 -6.66
CA ALA A 88 1.50 -40.65 -6.83
C ALA A 88 0.00 -40.67 -7.15
N ARG A 89 -0.80 -39.83 -6.48
CA ARG A 89 -2.25 -39.80 -6.67
C ARG A 89 -2.68 -39.21 -8.01
N HIS A 90 -1.99 -38.17 -8.47
CA HIS A 90 -2.40 -37.39 -9.65
C HIS A 90 -1.55 -37.65 -10.89
N GLY A 91 -0.53 -38.51 -10.80
CA GLY A 91 0.36 -38.81 -11.94
C GLY A 91 1.16 -37.61 -12.41
N VAL A 92 1.46 -36.66 -11.52
CA VAL A 92 2.23 -35.44 -11.82
C VAL A 92 3.67 -35.65 -11.41
N GLU A 93 4.60 -35.25 -12.28
CA GLU A 93 6.04 -35.32 -12.00
C GLU A 93 6.43 -34.26 -10.95
N ARG A 94 7.34 -34.62 -10.04
CA ARG A 94 7.67 -33.80 -8.87
C ARG A 94 8.29 -32.46 -9.27
N ALA A 95 9.28 -32.48 -10.16
CA ALA A 95 9.96 -31.26 -10.59
C ALA A 95 8.98 -30.33 -11.32
N GLU A 96 8.05 -30.88 -12.11
CA GLU A 96 7.00 -30.11 -12.75
C GLU A 96 6.06 -29.42 -11.76
N LEU A 97 5.63 -30.14 -10.72
CA LEU A 97 4.74 -29.59 -9.70
C LEU A 97 5.42 -28.49 -8.89
N GLU A 98 6.67 -28.69 -8.49
CA GLU A 98 7.48 -27.70 -7.77
C GLU A 98 7.74 -26.45 -8.64
N ARG A 99 8.03 -26.64 -9.93
CA ARG A 99 8.19 -25.55 -10.90
C ARG A 99 6.91 -24.72 -11.05
N ARG A 100 5.75 -25.37 -11.19
CA ARG A 100 4.45 -24.68 -11.27
C ARG A 100 4.13 -23.92 -9.98
N ALA A 101 4.42 -24.51 -8.82
CA ALA A 101 4.20 -23.86 -7.53
C ALA A 101 5.07 -22.62 -7.33
N GLY A 102 6.32 -22.64 -7.80
CA GLY A 102 7.19 -21.47 -7.87
C GLY A 102 6.61 -20.38 -8.77
N ALA A 103 6.32 -20.73 -10.03
CA ALA A 103 5.81 -19.79 -11.03
C ALA A 103 4.46 -19.15 -10.63
N HIS A 104 3.53 -19.91 -10.05
CA HIS A 104 2.23 -19.41 -9.58
C HIS A 104 2.37 -18.40 -8.43
N PHE A 105 3.34 -18.60 -7.53
CA PHE A 105 3.55 -17.68 -6.42
C PHE A 105 4.19 -16.38 -6.90
N GLU A 106 5.21 -16.46 -7.76
CA GLU A 106 5.89 -15.29 -8.34
C GLU A 106 4.97 -14.46 -9.25
N THR A 107 4.11 -15.10 -10.04
CA THR A 107 3.13 -14.37 -10.87
C THR A 107 2.03 -13.73 -10.04
N ALA A 108 1.53 -14.38 -8.98
CA ALA A 108 0.50 -13.80 -8.12
C ALA A 108 1.03 -12.64 -7.25
N SER A 109 2.24 -12.77 -6.68
CA SER A 109 2.88 -11.66 -5.95
C SER A 109 3.29 -10.54 -6.89
N GLY A 110 3.88 -10.87 -8.04
CA GLY A 110 4.29 -9.91 -9.05
C GLY A 110 3.11 -9.16 -9.68
N HIS A 111 1.93 -9.78 -9.83
CA HIS A 111 0.74 -9.11 -10.34
C HIS A 111 0.10 -8.17 -9.30
N GLU A 112 0.10 -8.51 -8.00
CA GLU A 112 -0.34 -7.61 -6.94
C GLU A 112 0.63 -6.42 -6.78
N GLU A 113 1.95 -6.67 -6.78
CA GLU A 113 2.98 -5.64 -6.69
C GLU A 113 3.01 -4.74 -7.94
N ARG A 114 2.88 -5.30 -9.15
CA ARG A 114 2.74 -4.50 -10.38
C ARG A 114 1.45 -3.71 -10.41
N SER A 115 0.33 -4.30 -9.99
CA SER A 115 -0.95 -3.58 -9.92
C SER A 115 -0.90 -2.44 -8.90
N LEU A 116 -0.16 -2.61 -7.81
CA LEU A 116 0.08 -1.59 -6.80
C LEU A 116 1.00 -0.49 -7.33
N GLY A 117 2.08 -0.89 -7.99
CA GLY A 117 3.02 0.03 -8.65
C GLY A 117 2.32 0.90 -9.68
N LEU A 118 1.47 0.33 -10.53
CA LEU A 118 0.66 1.06 -11.50
C LEU A 118 -0.38 1.99 -10.84
N ALA A 119 -0.92 1.61 -9.68
CA ALA A 119 -1.89 2.44 -8.95
C ALA A 119 -1.24 3.65 -8.28
N LEU A 120 0.01 3.51 -7.80
CA LEU A 120 0.76 4.55 -7.09
C LEU A 120 1.68 5.37 -8.00
N ALA A 121 2.02 4.88 -9.20
CA ALA A 121 2.86 5.64 -10.12
C ALA A 121 2.11 6.87 -10.64
N GLY A 122 2.74 8.03 -10.57
CA GLY A 122 2.14 9.28 -10.99
C GLY A 122 2.77 10.50 -10.34
N THR A 123 2.17 11.66 -10.61
CA THR A 123 2.56 12.95 -10.06
C THR A 123 1.49 13.45 -9.10
N TYR A 124 1.94 14.19 -8.08
CA TYR A 124 1.10 14.59 -6.96
C TYR A 124 1.43 16.02 -6.50
N ALA A 125 0.39 16.75 -6.12
CA ALA A 125 0.48 17.99 -5.36
C ALA A 125 0.44 17.68 -3.86
N CYS A 126 1.40 18.20 -3.11
CA CYS A 126 1.56 17.96 -1.68
C CYS A 126 1.29 19.24 -0.89
N TYR A 127 0.59 19.11 0.23
CA TYR A 127 0.31 20.18 1.17
C TYR A 127 0.61 19.72 2.60
N SER A 128 1.36 20.52 3.33
CA SER A 128 1.63 20.31 4.76
C SER A 128 1.86 21.65 5.45
N HIS A 129 1.94 21.66 6.79
CA HIS A 129 2.47 22.82 7.47
C HIS A 129 3.98 22.94 7.25
N ALA A 130 4.45 24.19 7.19
CA ALA A 130 5.87 24.49 7.12
C ALA A 130 6.58 23.96 8.37
N LEU A 131 7.66 23.19 8.17
CA LEU A 131 8.54 22.76 9.25
C LEU A 131 9.44 23.91 9.76
N SER A 132 9.62 24.95 8.94
CA SER A 132 10.45 26.11 9.29
C SER A 132 9.81 26.93 10.42
N PRO A 133 10.56 27.26 11.48
CA PRO A 133 10.07 28.13 12.56
C PRO A 133 9.71 29.55 12.08
N TYR A 134 10.30 30.05 10.99
CA TYR A 134 10.00 31.37 10.45
C TYR A 134 8.65 31.45 9.73
N TYR A 135 8.13 30.31 9.29
CA TYR A 135 6.88 30.20 8.55
C TYR A 135 5.80 29.44 9.33
N ARG A 136 5.90 29.43 10.67
CA ARG A 136 4.94 28.77 11.56
C ARG A 136 3.50 29.14 11.22
N GLY A 137 2.62 28.14 11.23
CA GLY A 137 1.21 28.28 10.89
C GLY A 137 0.92 28.40 9.39
N ARG A 138 1.92 28.62 8.53
CA ARG A 138 1.72 28.61 7.07
C ARG A 138 1.74 27.19 6.53
N LEU A 139 1.00 27.02 5.44
CA LEU A 139 1.10 25.83 4.60
C LEU A 139 2.25 25.99 3.59
N ILE A 140 2.88 24.89 3.25
CA ILE A 140 3.84 24.78 2.16
C ILE A 140 3.33 23.79 1.12
N ARG A 141 3.52 24.15 -0.15
CA ARG A 141 3.26 23.30 -1.31
C ARG A 141 4.54 22.62 -1.75
N GLY A 142 4.43 21.32 -2.02
CA GLY A 142 5.49 20.56 -2.66
C GLY A 142 4.93 19.66 -3.75
N SER A 143 5.78 19.10 -4.58
CA SER A 143 5.39 18.09 -5.57
C SER A 143 6.03 16.75 -5.24
N LEU A 144 5.31 15.66 -5.47
CA LEU A 144 5.82 14.30 -5.36
C LEU A 144 5.64 13.58 -6.70
N SER A 145 6.67 12.95 -7.22
CA SER A 145 6.54 11.92 -8.25
C SER A 145 6.80 10.55 -7.63
N ILE A 146 6.01 9.56 -8.02
CA ILE A 146 6.25 8.16 -7.72
C ILE A 146 6.37 7.43 -9.04
N GLU A 147 7.46 6.70 -9.23
CA GLU A 147 7.78 6.00 -10.46
C GLU A 147 8.07 4.53 -10.17
N THR A 148 7.83 3.66 -11.15
CA THR A 148 8.25 2.27 -11.05
C THR A 148 9.76 2.16 -11.25
N GLY A 149 10.49 1.90 -10.18
CA GLY A 149 11.94 1.73 -10.21
C GLY A 149 12.37 0.29 -10.54
N PRO A 150 13.64 0.07 -10.92
CA PRO A 150 14.18 -1.27 -11.12
C PRO A 150 14.36 -2.03 -9.79
N GLY A 151 14.01 -3.32 -9.76
CA GLY A 151 14.29 -4.23 -8.63
C GLY A 151 13.11 -4.52 -7.68
N ALA A 152 13.39 -5.26 -6.59
CA ALA A 152 12.38 -5.84 -5.68
C ALA A 152 11.57 -4.83 -4.84
N HIS A 153 12.01 -3.57 -4.76
CA HIS A 153 11.26 -2.50 -4.08
C HIS A 153 10.33 -1.73 -5.01
N GLY A 154 10.45 -1.92 -6.33
CA GLY A 154 9.49 -1.56 -7.38
C GLY A 154 9.10 -0.09 -7.55
N LEU A 155 9.23 0.76 -6.53
CA LEU A 155 8.76 2.14 -6.51
C LEU A 155 9.80 3.07 -5.90
N THR A 156 10.00 4.21 -6.56
CA THR A 156 10.85 5.30 -6.09
C THR A 156 10.05 6.59 -6.08
N ALA A 157 10.27 7.42 -5.07
CA ALA A 157 9.65 8.71 -4.92
C ALA A 157 10.69 9.83 -5.03
N ALA A 158 10.32 10.94 -5.66
CA ALA A 158 11.04 12.21 -5.61
C ALA A 158 10.10 13.30 -5.11
N TYR A 159 10.44 13.91 -3.99
CA TYR A 159 9.72 15.02 -3.37
C TYR A 159 10.49 16.31 -3.53
N ARG A 160 9.76 17.40 -3.79
CA ARG A 160 10.34 18.71 -4.08
C ARG A 160 9.55 19.83 -3.39
N GLU A 161 10.27 20.82 -2.86
CA GLU A 161 9.71 22.07 -2.38
C GLU A 161 10.45 23.27 -3.01
N VAL A 162 9.71 24.34 -3.32
CA VAL A 162 10.32 25.62 -3.72
C VAL A 162 10.47 26.48 -2.48
N LEU A 163 11.69 26.59 -1.97
CA LEU A 163 12.00 27.36 -0.77
C LEU A 163 12.57 28.74 -1.14
N PRO A 164 12.45 29.75 -0.26
CA PRO A 164 13.09 31.06 -0.45
C PRO A 164 14.61 31.00 -0.69
N THR A 165 15.27 29.95 -0.20
CA THR A 165 16.72 29.73 -0.35
C THR A 165 17.10 28.90 -1.58
N GLY A 166 16.12 28.43 -2.35
CA GLY A 166 16.34 27.55 -3.49
C GLY A 166 15.39 26.36 -3.50
N GLN A 167 15.60 25.45 -4.44
CA GLN A 167 14.80 24.25 -4.57
C GLN A 167 15.34 23.13 -3.68
N LEU A 168 14.50 22.58 -2.82
CA LEU A 168 14.78 21.34 -2.12
C LEU A 168 14.33 20.16 -2.97
N GLN A 169 15.16 19.12 -3.08
CA GLN A 169 14.78 17.88 -3.72
C GLN A 169 15.33 16.68 -2.96
N VAL A 170 14.43 15.80 -2.53
CA VAL A 170 14.76 14.57 -1.80
C VAL A 170 14.13 13.37 -2.49
N GLY A 171 14.83 12.25 -2.54
CA GLY A 171 14.37 11.04 -3.21
C GLY A 171 14.69 9.76 -2.46
N GLY A 172 13.95 8.70 -2.72
CA GLY A 172 14.17 7.42 -2.07
C GLY A 172 13.15 6.34 -2.43
N PRO A 173 13.36 5.11 -1.94
CA PRO A 173 12.45 4.01 -2.18
C PRO A 173 11.12 4.21 -1.45
N VAL A 174 10.05 3.76 -2.09
CA VAL A 174 8.72 3.66 -1.48
C VAL A 174 8.47 2.20 -1.12
N SER A 175 8.06 1.97 0.12
CA SER A 175 7.79 0.64 0.68
C SER A 175 6.30 0.51 1.01
N PRO A 176 5.49 -0.02 0.08
CA PRO A 176 4.11 -0.34 0.38
C PRO A 176 4.02 -1.51 1.38
N ALA A 177 3.16 -1.39 2.37
CA ALA A 177 2.86 -2.43 3.33
C ALA A 177 1.34 -2.58 3.51
N LYS A 178 0.92 -3.67 4.15
CA LYS A 178 -0.51 -3.94 4.39
C LYS A 178 -1.20 -2.84 5.21
N ARG A 179 -0.46 -2.14 6.07
CA ARG A 179 -0.99 -1.18 7.05
C ARG A 179 -0.58 0.27 6.76
N GLY A 180 0.15 0.52 5.68
CA GLY A 180 0.65 1.85 5.39
C GLY A 180 1.55 1.87 4.18
N LEU A 181 1.92 3.07 3.77
CA LEU A 181 2.90 3.34 2.73
C LEU A 181 4.02 4.16 3.36
N TYR A 182 5.25 3.69 3.22
CA TYR A 182 6.41 4.31 3.88
C TYR A 182 7.41 4.78 2.84
N ALA A 183 7.97 5.96 3.01
CA ALA A 183 9.07 6.45 2.18
C ALA A 183 10.11 7.15 3.04
N PHE A 184 11.39 6.81 2.84
CA PHE A 184 12.50 7.52 3.45
C PHE A 184 13.29 8.21 2.35
N LEU A 185 13.20 9.53 2.32
CA LEU A 185 13.68 10.38 1.24
C LEU A 185 14.91 11.15 1.70
N LYS A 186 15.92 11.21 0.83
CA LYS A 186 17.21 11.85 1.11
C LYS A 186 17.56 12.84 0.02
N GLU A 187 18.14 13.96 0.40
CA GLU A 187 18.76 14.88 -0.53
C GLU A 187 20.03 14.26 -1.12
N THR A 188 20.26 14.50 -2.41
CA THR A 188 21.50 14.05 -3.05
C THR A 188 22.58 15.10 -2.82
N GLY A 189 23.62 14.72 -2.08
CA GLY A 189 24.75 15.63 -1.79
C GLY A 189 24.47 16.69 -0.71
N GLY A 190 23.32 16.61 -0.05
CA GLY A 190 22.96 17.43 1.11
C GLY A 190 22.53 16.58 2.30
N ASP A 191 22.12 17.24 3.37
CA ASP A 191 21.79 16.60 4.66
C ASP A 191 20.28 16.54 4.93
N ALA A 192 19.43 17.01 4.01
CA ALA A 192 17.99 16.98 4.21
C ALA A 192 17.44 15.56 4.09
N HIS A 193 16.63 15.18 5.08
CA HIS A 193 15.99 13.87 5.18
C HIS A 193 14.53 14.04 5.55
N PHE A 194 13.63 13.39 4.80
CA PHE A 194 12.22 13.30 5.13
C PHE A 194 11.75 11.86 5.23
N PHE A 195 10.87 11.60 6.19
CA PHE A 195 10.17 10.33 6.33
C PHE A 195 8.67 10.54 6.16
N LEU A 196 8.07 9.79 5.23
CA LEU A 196 6.63 9.75 5.01
C LEU A 196 6.06 8.46 5.60
N CYS A 197 5.05 8.61 6.45
CA CYS A 197 4.27 7.53 7.04
C CYS A 197 2.80 7.73 6.68
N LEU A 198 2.35 7.06 5.62
CA LEU A 198 1.05 7.31 4.99
C LEU A 198 0.09 6.15 5.25
N PHE A 199 -1.21 6.45 5.21
CA PHE A 199 -2.25 5.43 5.17
C PHE A 199 -2.03 4.45 4.01
N PRO A 200 -2.52 3.20 4.12
CA PRO A 200 -2.49 2.30 2.99
C PRO A 200 -3.28 2.92 1.83
N HIS A 201 -2.71 2.85 0.64
CA HIS A 201 -3.40 3.30 -0.56
C HIS A 201 -4.73 2.53 -0.73
N SER A 202 -5.74 3.19 -1.28
CA SER A 202 -6.98 2.56 -1.75
C SER A 202 -7.18 2.96 -3.21
N ARG A 203 -7.73 2.07 -4.04
CA ARG A 203 -8.03 2.41 -5.44
C ARG A 203 -9.17 3.45 -5.46
N PRO A 204 -9.09 4.49 -6.30
CA PRO A 204 -8.15 4.73 -7.42
C PRO A 204 -6.78 5.32 -7.05
N GLY A 205 -6.53 5.67 -5.79
CA GLY A 205 -5.29 6.32 -5.35
C GLY A 205 -5.26 7.80 -5.69
N SER A 206 -6.43 8.46 -5.66
CA SER A 206 -6.61 9.88 -5.99
C SER A 206 -5.95 10.81 -4.95
N VAL A 207 -5.79 10.34 -3.71
CA VAL A 207 -5.15 11.08 -2.64
C VAL A 207 -4.45 10.11 -1.68
N LEU A 208 -3.27 10.50 -1.21
CA LEU A 208 -2.54 9.88 -0.12
C LEU A 208 -2.48 10.88 1.04
N GLY A 209 -2.31 10.36 2.25
CA GLY A 209 -2.21 11.21 3.42
C GLY A 209 -1.66 10.47 4.62
N GLY A 210 -1.16 11.22 5.58
CA GLY A 210 -0.52 10.68 6.77
C GLY A 210 0.40 11.72 7.38
N TYR A 211 1.58 11.29 7.78
CA TYR A 211 2.58 12.12 8.42
C TYR A 211 3.83 12.31 7.55
N MET A 212 4.39 13.52 7.65
CA MET A 212 5.74 13.85 7.22
C MET A 212 6.57 14.23 8.44
N VAL A 213 7.76 13.65 8.55
CA VAL A 213 8.75 13.93 9.59
C VAL A 213 10.03 14.41 8.94
N GLY A 214 10.64 15.44 9.51
CA GLY A 214 11.87 16.03 8.99
C GLY A 214 12.50 17.04 9.94
N GLY A 215 13.73 17.45 9.64
CA GLY A 215 14.33 18.64 10.24
C GLY A 215 13.84 19.91 9.55
N ALA A 216 13.77 21.02 10.29
CA ALA A 216 13.56 22.33 9.68
C ALA A 216 14.69 22.67 8.69
N ILE A 217 14.36 22.82 7.41
CA ILE A 217 15.34 23.15 6.36
C ILE A 217 15.76 24.62 6.43
N ILE A 218 14.81 25.52 6.67
CA ILE A 218 15.07 26.94 6.90
C ILE A 218 14.84 27.20 8.39
N GLY A 219 15.90 27.50 9.12
CA GLY A 219 15.85 27.79 10.54
C GLY A 219 17.25 28.03 11.11
N PRO A 220 17.35 28.54 12.34
CA PRO A 220 18.64 28.64 13.02
C PRO A 220 19.21 27.27 13.40
N GLU A 221 18.34 26.27 13.59
CA GLU A 221 18.68 24.90 13.94
C GLU A 221 17.78 23.92 13.17
N PRO A 222 18.27 22.70 12.85
CA PRO A 222 17.49 21.66 12.15
C PRO A 222 16.52 20.97 13.13
N GLN A 223 15.53 21.72 13.63
CA GLN A 223 14.58 21.24 14.64
C GLN A 223 13.78 20.03 14.13
N PRO A 224 13.80 18.88 14.84
CA PRO A 224 12.96 17.73 14.50
C PRO A 224 11.49 18.12 14.55
N SER A 225 10.78 17.86 13.46
CA SER A 225 9.43 18.33 13.23
C SER A 225 8.55 17.22 12.65
N LEU A 226 7.28 17.24 13.02
CA LEU A 226 6.23 16.33 12.54
C LEU A 226 5.06 17.18 12.05
N THR A 227 4.51 16.85 10.89
CA THR A 227 3.30 17.47 10.35
C THR A 227 2.43 16.41 9.67
N ARG A 228 1.13 16.68 9.56
CA ARG A 228 0.27 15.91 8.66
C ARG A 228 0.52 16.39 7.23
N ILE A 229 0.46 15.47 6.28
CA ILE A 229 0.66 15.75 4.85
C ILE A 229 -0.51 15.20 4.05
N LEU A 230 -0.97 16.00 3.08
CA LEU A 230 -1.97 15.64 2.07
C LEU A 230 -1.27 15.60 0.71
N ILE A 231 -1.49 14.54 -0.06
CA ILE A 231 -0.80 14.29 -1.34
C ILE A 231 -1.86 13.95 -2.38
N VAL A 232 -2.27 14.92 -3.18
CA VAL A 232 -3.37 14.80 -4.16
C VAL A 232 -2.79 14.41 -5.52
N ARG A 233 -3.32 13.35 -6.13
CA ARG A 233 -2.87 12.87 -7.44
C ARG A 233 -3.28 13.87 -8.52
N LEU A 234 -2.35 14.16 -9.41
CA LEU A 234 -2.56 15.00 -10.58
C LEU A 234 -2.63 14.13 -11.84
N ARG A 235 -3.26 14.67 -12.88
CA ARG A 235 -3.23 14.07 -14.23
C ARG A 235 -2.00 14.51 -15.00
N GLU A 236 -1.70 15.79 -14.90
CA GLU A 236 -0.51 16.41 -15.45
C GLU A 236 0.45 16.79 -14.32
N PRO A 237 1.78 16.69 -14.52
CA PRO A 237 2.75 17.20 -13.56
C PRO A 237 2.50 18.68 -13.27
N ALA A 238 2.62 19.08 -11.99
CA ALA A 238 2.63 20.50 -11.66
C ALA A 238 3.82 21.19 -12.36
N PRO A 239 3.67 22.46 -12.81
CA PRO A 239 4.77 23.21 -13.39
C PRO A 239 5.98 23.27 -12.46
N GLU A 240 7.20 23.32 -13.01
CA GLU A 240 8.42 23.36 -12.19
C GLU A 240 8.46 24.58 -11.24
N ALA A 241 7.89 25.72 -11.64
CA ALA A 241 7.79 26.89 -10.78
C ALA A 241 6.71 26.78 -9.69
N TRP A 242 5.83 25.78 -9.75
CA TRP A 242 4.78 25.59 -8.76
C TRP A 242 5.36 24.99 -7.46
N GLY A 243 4.93 25.54 -6.32
CA GLY A 243 5.38 25.12 -5.00
C GLY A 243 5.56 26.28 -4.01
N GLY A 244 6.15 25.96 -2.87
CA GLY A 244 6.50 26.94 -1.84
C GLY A 244 5.32 27.37 -0.98
N TYR A 245 5.56 28.36 -0.11
CA TYR A 245 4.58 28.75 0.91
C TYR A 245 3.29 29.28 0.29
N LEU A 246 2.17 28.75 0.78
CA LEU A 246 0.86 29.27 0.46
C LEU A 246 0.66 30.62 1.19
N PRO A 247 0.02 31.62 0.56
CA PRO A 247 -0.39 32.83 1.26
C PRO A 247 -1.28 32.51 2.47
N PRO A 248 -1.31 33.35 3.52
CA PRO A 248 -2.11 33.10 4.73
C PRO A 248 -3.61 32.90 4.48
N ASP A 249 -4.15 33.55 3.44
CA ASP A 249 -5.53 33.48 2.96
C ASP A 249 -5.67 32.55 1.73
N GLY A 250 -4.62 31.79 1.43
CA GLY A 250 -4.59 30.86 0.32
C GLY A 250 -5.56 29.69 0.52
N SER A 251 -6.17 29.28 -0.59
CA SER A 251 -7.12 28.18 -0.65
C SER A 251 -6.46 26.99 -1.33
N ILE A 252 -6.49 25.82 -0.68
CA ILE A 252 -5.96 24.57 -1.25
C ILE A 252 -6.83 24.16 -2.44
N ALA A 253 -8.16 24.27 -2.32
CA ALA A 253 -9.09 23.95 -3.40
C ALA A 253 -8.88 24.84 -4.63
N ARG A 254 -8.63 26.15 -4.46
CA ARG A 254 -8.32 27.07 -5.56
C ARG A 254 -6.96 26.76 -6.20
N ASP A 255 -5.96 26.46 -5.38
CA ASP A 255 -4.63 26.07 -5.85
C ASP A 255 -4.70 24.76 -6.65
N LEU A 256 -5.43 23.75 -6.17
CA LEU A 256 -5.72 22.51 -6.88
C LEU A 256 -6.50 22.74 -8.19
N ALA A 257 -7.45 23.66 -8.21
CA ALA A 257 -8.17 24.02 -9.44
C ALA A 257 -7.24 24.57 -10.52
N SER A 258 -6.20 25.32 -10.13
CA SER A 258 -5.17 25.80 -11.07
C SER A 258 -4.31 24.69 -11.67
N LEU A 259 -4.29 23.51 -11.04
CA LEU A 259 -3.65 22.28 -11.51
C LEU A 259 -4.63 21.32 -12.22
N GLY A 260 -5.85 21.77 -12.53
CA GLY A 260 -6.86 20.96 -13.22
C GLY A 260 -7.66 20.02 -12.32
N VAL A 261 -7.62 20.21 -10.99
CA VAL A 261 -8.43 19.45 -10.02
C VAL A 261 -9.59 20.33 -9.52
N ALA A 262 -10.72 20.28 -10.23
CA ALA A 262 -11.89 21.12 -9.94
C ALA A 262 -12.82 20.44 -8.93
N ILE A 263 -12.79 20.90 -7.67
CA ILE A 263 -13.55 20.27 -6.58
C ILE A 263 -14.90 20.96 -6.37
N GLU A 264 -15.96 20.18 -6.18
CA GLU A 264 -17.27 20.70 -5.79
C GLU A 264 -17.24 21.28 -4.37
N GLN A 265 -17.89 22.43 -4.16
CA GLN A 265 -17.96 23.13 -2.86
C GLN A 265 -16.56 23.44 -2.27
N PRO A 266 -15.73 24.22 -2.98
CA PRO A 266 -14.32 24.44 -2.63
C PRO A 266 -14.12 24.98 -1.21
N GLU A 267 -15.01 25.85 -0.73
CA GLU A 267 -14.94 26.42 0.62
C GLU A 267 -15.16 25.38 1.73
N MET A 268 -16.04 24.40 1.50
CA MET A 268 -16.26 23.31 2.45
C MET A 268 -15.04 22.38 2.48
N VAL A 269 -14.50 22.08 1.31
CA VAL A 269 -13.32 21.22 1.17
C VAL A 269 -12.10 21.90 1.78
N ASP A 270 -11.88 23.20 1.56
CA ASP A 270 -10.79 23.94 2.21
C ASP A 270 -10.86 23.84 3.73
N ARG A 271 -12.04 23.99 4.34
CA ARG A 271 -12.20 23.83 5.79
C ARG A 271 -11.84 22.43 6.25
N GLN A 272 -12.29 21.40 5.52
CA GLN A 272 -11.98 20.01 5.81
C GLN A 272 -10.48 19.71 5.70
N LEU A 273 -9.82 20.21 4.65
CA LEU A 273 -8.38 20.02 4.44
C LEU A 273 -7.54 20.79 5.47
N ALA A 274 -7.93 22.01 5.81
CA ALA A 274 -7.28 22.80 6.84
C ALA A 274 -7.39 22.13 8.22
N GLN A 275 -8.56 21.60 8.56
CA GLN A 275 -8.76 20.84 9.80
C GLN A 275 -7.86 19.60 9.83
N PHE A 276 -7.82 18.86 8.72
CA PHE A 276 -6.95 17.70 8.60
C PHE A 276 -5.48 18.03 8.79
N LEU A 277 -4.98 19.10 8.17
CA LEU A 277 -3.56 19.48 8.22
C LEU A 277 -3.16 20.04 9.59
N ALA A 278 -4.06 20.77 10.26
CA ALA A 278 -3.82 21.31 11.60
C ALA A 278 -3.63 20.16 12.62
N GLY A 279 -4.48 19.13 12.53
CA GLY A 279 -4.49 17.99 13.43
C GLY A 279 -4.95 18.31 14.86
N ASP A 280 -5.32 17.27 15.60
CA ASP A 280 -5.79 17.39 16.98
C ASP A 280 -4.66 17.09 17.98
N SER A 281 -4.67 17.78 19.13
CA SER A 281 -3.73 17.59 20.23
C SER A 281 -4.44 17.04 21.48
N ASP A 282 -4.88 15.79 21.45
CA ASP A 282 -5.59 15.16 22.58
C ASP A 282 -4.66 14.59 23.67
N GLY A 283 -3.44 15.14 23.82
CA GLY A 283 -2.48 14.78 24.88
C GLY A 283 -1.92 13.34 24.83
N GLY A 284 -2.48 12.47 23.99
CA GLY A 284 -2.02 11.09 23.74
C GLY A 284 -1.16 10.95 22.48
N ALA A 285 -1.06 9.72 21.97
CA ALA A 285 -0.39 9.47 20.69
C ALA A 285 -1.09 10.27 19.58
N ASN A 286 -0.32 11.05 18.81
CA ASN A 286 -0.87 11.75 17.65
C ASN A 286 -1.22 10.72 16.57
N GLN A 287 -2.50 10.41 16.46
CA GLN A 287 -3.06 9.51 15.47
C GLN A 287 -4.07 10.28 14.62
N ILE A 288 -4.12 9.99 13.33
CA ILE A 288 -5.17 10.50 12.45
C ILE A 288 -6.36 9.53 12.55
N PRO A 289 -7.53 9.97 13.01
CA PRO A 289 -8.75 9.17 12.96
C PRO A 289 -9.01 8.65 11.53
N PRO A 290 -9.26 7.34 11.34
CA PRO A 290 -9.50 6.79 10.00
C PRO A 290 -10.69 7.44 9.27
N ALA A 291 -11.71 7.86 10.02
CA ALA A 291 -12.88 8.53 9.45
C ALA A 291 -12.53 9.91 8.86
N GLU A 292 -11.58 10.63 9.47
CA GLU A 292 -11.14 11.95 9.00
C GLU A 292 -10.50 11.83 7.62
N PHE A 293 -9.49 10.96 7.47
CA PHE A 293 -8.85 10.75 6.17
C PHE A 293 -9.80 10.12 5.13
N ARG A 294 -10.69 9.21 5.55
CA ARG A 294 -11.69 8.62 4.66
C ARG A 294 -12.64 9.65 4.07
N SER A 295 -13.06 10.64 4.86
CA SER A 295 -13.93 11.72 4.37
C SER A 295 -13.26 12.56 3.27
N ILE A 296 -11.93 12.70 3.31
CA ILE A 296 -11.14 13.37 2.27
C ILE A 296 -11.03 12.47 1.04
N LEU A 297 -10.69 11.20 1.21
CA LEU A 297 -10.67 10.20 0.13
C LEU A 297 -11.97 10.22 -0.69
N ASP A 298 -13.12 10.21 -0.02
CA ASP A 298 -14.43 10.19 -0.69
C ASP A 298 -14.66 11.42 -1.58
N VAL A 299 -14.08 12.59 -1.28
CA VAL A 299 -14.16 13.80 -2.12
C VAL A 299 -13.30 13.63 -3.37
N PHE A 300 -12.04 13.24 -3.21
CA PHE A 300 -11.09 13.14 -4.32
C PHE A 300 -11.34 11.93 -5.23
N ASP A 301 -11.81 10.81 -4.69
CA ASP A 301 -12.15 9.62 -5.47
C ASP A 301 -13.35 9.90 -6.39
N ARG A 302 -14.37 10.59 -5.88
CA ARG A 302 -15.52 11.03 -6.69
C ARG A 302 -15.08 11.94 -7.84
N HIS A 303 -14.19 12.90 -7.56
CA HIS A 303 -13.62 13.75 -8.60
C HIS A 303 -12.82 12.95 -9.63
N TRP A 304 -11.93 12.07 -9.18
CA TRP A 304 -11.05 11.28 -10.03
C TRP A 304 -11.86 10.42 -11.01
N LEU A 305 -12.86 9.68 -10.49
CA LEU A 305 -13.70 8.77 -11.27
C LEU A 305 -14.60 9.49 -12.28
N ARG A 306 -15.11 10.68 -11.96
CA ARG A 306 -15.97 11.46 -12.88
C ARG A 306 -15.23 11.99 -14.11
N HIS A 307 -13.92 12.07 -14.05
CA HIS A 307 -13.08 12.58 -15.13
C HIS A 307 -12.20 11.47 -15.74
N SER A 308 -12.41 10.21 -15.34
CA SER A 308 -11.74 9.04 -15.93
C SER A 308 -12.40 8.64 -17.26
N ASP A 309 -12.26 9.51 -18.26
CA ASP A 309 -12.48 9.17 -19.67
C ASP A 309 -11.13 9.05 -20.39
#